data_AF-A0A937GIP0-F1
#
_entry.id   AF-A0A937GIP0-F1
#
_cell.length_a   1.000
_cell.length_b   1.000
_cell.length_c   1.000
_cell.angle_alpha   90.00
_cell.angle_beta   90.00
_cell.angle_gamma   90.00
#
_symmetry.space_group_name_H-M   'P 1'
#
loop_
_entity.id
_entity.type
_entity.pdbx_description
1 polymer ?
#
loop_
_entity_poly.entity_id
_entity_poly.type
_entity_poly.pdbx_seq_one_letter_code
_entity_poly.pdbx_strand_id
1 'polypeptide(L)'
;HLAVYQGAGGAVRFTGEVSDDELVSLMQQSVLGVMPSLEEGFGLPIAEMVACGTPVLCSSTSSMPEVAGCEEALFDPYDVSDIAGLISRALTDESFRARVLADETKRLQRWSVEHVGGEILSALQKPTRPRRTPEQRPMSVAFVAPHPSSGSGIGPYTHMVLEHWPDSDEVIALDDCSVSAERLNSRASRRAAVGAGAVGRTIRAHDVDHLVIALGSSEHHAVSLERAATGGAHLWLHEATALGAVIGPAHFGGGERWAKSRLDELGVERIAGVDVMDPVTMHDRGVTVLNQAVSEARSIIVTSDEARDALMYQFGEELPPTVVIPLAHPVRDPSTVGGHRVVSFGVVDDNKRPDALLDLLVRCEDIHLDIIGPITNERRAEIERNAQQRKVLDRLTLHGRVDDDELESLFSDVRCAVQLRTGHPGQMSAAICELLSRGIPVITNMTTHGEGHDGLLVVDGNVESVAQAVESLQDRQQVQHAGAAARSHAERWTADHVVTALRNWLRSQAVGQTELT
;
A
#
# COMPACT_ATOMS: atom_id res chain seq x y z
N HIS A 1 -28.29 16.87 -41.06
CA HIS A 1 -29.64 17.17 -40.53
C HIS A 1 -29.85 18.66 -40.18
N LEU A 2 -28.89 19.41 -39.63
CA LEU A 2 -29.03 20.86 -39.35
C LEU A 2 -28.97 21.78 -40.60
N ALA A 3 -28.09 21.52 -41.58
CA ALA A 3 -27.97 22.36 -42.80
C ALA A 3 -29.23 22.36 -43.70
N VAL A 4 -30.03 21.29 -43.62
CA VAL A 4 -31.30 21.14 -44.36
C VAL A 4 -32.44 21.92 -43.67
N TYR A 5 -32.32 22.23 -42.37
CA TYR A 5 -33.35 22.94 -41.60
C TYR A 5 -33.29 24.47 -41.71
N GLN A 6 -32.18 25.05 -42.18
CA GLN A 6 -31.98 26.52 -42.29
C GLN A 6 -31.83 27.06 -43.73
N GLY A 7 -32.14 26.26 -44.76
CA GLY A 7 -32.09 26.74 -46.15
C GLY A 7 -30.70 26.83 -46.78
N ALA A 8 -29.65 26.32 -46.11
CA ALA A 8 -28.26 26.35 -46.59
C ALA A 8 -27.86 25.12 -47.44
N GLY A 9 -28.83 24.35 -47.95
CA GLY A 9 -28.65 22.99 -48.48
C GLY A 9 -27.69 22.81 -49.68
N GLY A 10 -27.18 23.89 -50.29
CA GLY A 10 -26.16 23.85 -51.34
C GLY A 10 -24.79 24.42 -50.94
N ALA A 11 -24.65 25.02 -49.75
CA ALA A 11 -23.45 25.75 -49.32
C ALA A 11 -22.62 25.01 -48.27
N VAL A 12 -23.08 23.85 -47.77
CA VAL A 12 -22.42 23.08 -46.72
C VAL A 12 -22.19 21.64 -47.18
N ARG A 13 -20.94 21.19 -47.15
CA ARG A 13 -20.57 19.80 -47.42
C ARG A 13 -20.02 19.16 -46.14
N PHE A 14 -20.68 18.12 -45.66
CA PHE A 14 -20.14 17.27 -44.59
C PHE A 14 -19.27 16.19 -45.24
N THR A 15 -17.99 16.18 -44.92
CA THR A 15 -17.02 15.23 -45.50
C THR A 15 -17.07 13.85 -44.86
N GLY A 16 -17.51 13.76 -43.59
CA GLY A 16 -17.32 12.56 -42.79
C GLY A 16 -15.87 12.42 -42.36
N GLU A 17 -15.49 11.21 -41.95
CA GLU A 17 -14.08 10.86 -41.76
C GLU A 17 -13.37 10.85 -43.12
N VAL A 18 -12.20 11.47 -43.16
CA VAL A 18 -11.32 11.53 -44.34
C VAL A 18 -9.93 11.07 -43.93
N SER A 19 -9.15 10.58 -44.89
CA SER A 19 -7.73 10.26 -44.64
C SER A 19 -6.89 11.51 -44.37
N ASP A 20 -5.71 11.35 -43.76
CA ASP A 20 -4.79 12.46 -43.51
C ASP A 20 -4.40 13.21 -44.80
N ASP A 21 -4.14 12.48 -45.89
CA ASP A 21 -3.80 13.06 -47.19
C ASP A 21 -4.96 13.92 -47.75
N GLU A 22 -6.20 13.43 -47.60
CA GLU A 22 -7.41 14.17 -48.00
C GLU A 22 -7.63 15.39 -47.10
N LEU A 23 -7.40 15.27 -45.79
CA LEU A 23 -7.53 16.36 -44.83
C LEU A 23 -6.56 17.49 -45.18
N VAL A 24 -5.28 17.18 -45.41
CA VAL A 24 -4.26 18.15 -45.83
C VAL A 24 -4.67 18.81 -47.15
N SER A 25 -5.15 18.02 -48.12
CA SER A 25 -5.60 18.56 -49.40
C SER A 25 -6.78 19.54 -49.24
N LEU A 26 -7.75 19.21 -48.39
CA LEU A 26 -8.90 20.07 -48.10
C LEU A 26 -8.48 21.36 -47.39
N MET A 27 -7.57 21.27 -46.43
CA MET A 27 -7.02 22.44 -45.75
C MET A 27 -6.31 23.35 -46.75
N GLN A 28 -5.35 22.83 -47.53
CA GLN A 28 -4.59 23.62 -48.52
C GLN A 28 -5.45 24.27 -49.62
N GLN A 29 -6.60 23.69 -49.95
CA GLN A 29 -7.55 24.24 -50.93
C GLN A 29 -8.53 25.23 -50.32
N SER A 30 -8.59 25.34 -49.00
CA SER A 30 -9.49 26.25 -48.30
C SER A 30 -8.96 27.68 -48.34
N VAL A 31 -9.86 28.64 -48.56
CA VAL A 31 -9.50 30.07 -48.50
C VAL A 31 -9.38 30.55 -47.05
N LEU A 32 -10.13 29.92 -46.14
CA LEU A 32 -10.30 30.36 -44.76
C LEU A 32 -10.77 29.18 -43.90
N GLY A 33 -10.15 28.99 -42.75
CA GLY A 33 -10.67 28.17 -41.65
C GLY A 33 -11.53 29.01 -40.71
N VAL A 34 -12.60 28.43 -40.16
CA VAL A 34 -13.44 29.09 -39.15
C VAL A 34 -13.71 28.10 -38.03
N MET A 35 -13.31 28.45 -36.81
CA MET A 35 -13.45 27.60 -35.63
C MET A 35 -14.23 28.32 -34.51
N PRO A 36 -15.57 28.25 -34.52
CA PRO A 36 -16.43 28.94 -33.55
C PRO A 36 -16.65 28.10 -32.27
N SER A 37 -15.65 27.33 -31.85
CA SER A 37 -15.73 26.49 -30.64
C SER A 37 -15.94 27.38 -29.41
N LEU A 38 -16.71 26.90 -28.42
CA LEU A 38 -16.85 27.59 -27.12
C LEU A 38 -15.70 27.25 -26.17
N GLU A 39 -15.12 26.06 -26.32
CA GLU A 39 -14.03 25.55 -25.51
C GLU A 39 -13.19 24.60 -26.36
N GLU A 40 -11.86 24.66 -26.21
CA GLU A 40 -10.91 23.76 -26.85
C GLU A 40 -9.79 23.40 -25.89
N GLY A 41 -9.13 22.27 -26.15
CA GLY A 41 -7.88 21.91 -25.48
C GLY A 41 -6.74 22.84 -25.92
N PHE A 42 -5.93 22.41 -26.87
CA PHE A 42 -4.95 23.28 -27.53
C PHE A 42 -5.54 23.98 -28.78
N GLY A 43 -6.48 23.35 -29.49
CA GLY A 43 -6.94 23.84 -30.79
C GLY A 43 -6.02 23.43 -31.93
N LEU A 44 -5.64 22.13 -31.98
CA LEU A 44 -4.86 21.54 -33.08
C LEU A 44 -5.35 21.92 -34.48
N PRO A 45 -6.67 21.98 -34.76
CA PRO A 45 -7.15 22.37 -36.09
C PRO A 45 -6.69 23.76 -36.54
N ILE A 46 -6.51 24.72 -35.61
CA ILE A 46 -5.94 26.04 -35.94
C ILE A 46 -4.51 25.85 -36.45
N ALA A 47 -3.69 25.14 -35.66
CA ALA A 47 -2.29 24.94 -35.98
C ALA A 47 -2.09 24.17 -37.30
N GLU A 48 -2.91 23.13 -37.55
CA GLU A 48 -2.86 22.31 -38.75
C GLU A 48 -3.25 23.10 -40.01
N MET A 49 -4.31 23.89 -39.96
CA MET A 49 -4.73 24.72 -41.10
C MET A 49 -3.70 25.80 -41.44
N VAL A 50 -3.17 26.48 -40.43
CA VAL A 50 -2.14 27.51 -40.62
C VAL A 50 -0.85 26.88 -41.15
N ALA A 51 -0.47 25.68 -40.68
CA ALA A 51 0.66 24.93 -41.22
C ALA A 51 0.43 24.50 -42.69
N CYS A 52 -0.83 24.29 -43.08
CA CYS A 52 -1.24 24.07 -44.47
C CYS A 52 -1.35 25.36 -45.30
N GLY A 53 -1.01 26.52 -44.74
CA GLY A 53 -1.06 27.82 -45.42
C GLY A 53 -2.46 28.46 -45.48
N THR A 54 -3.39 28.01 -44.65
CA THR A 54 -4.76 28.53 -44.59
C THR A 54 -4.97 29.32 -43.31
N PRO A 55 -5.35 30.61 -43.38
CA PRO A 55 -5.61 31.41 -42.20
C PRO A 55 -6.87 30.95 -41.49
N VAL A 56 -6.91 31.10 -40.17
CA VAL A 56 -8.03 30.66 -39.34
C VAL A 56 -8.64 31.85 -38.60
N LEU A 57 -9.97 31.95 -38.61
CA LEU A 57 -10.70 32.79 -37.68
C LEU A 57 -11.23 31.91 -36.56
N CYS A 58 -11.05 32.31 -35.31
CA CYS A 58 -11.46 31.50 -34.18
C CYS A 58 -12.08 32.33 -33.06
N SER A 59 -12.70 31.65 -32.11
CA SER A 59 -13.32 32.30 -30.96
C SER A 59 -12.28 33.01 -30.07
N SER A 60 -12.67 34.13 -29.49
CA SER A 60 -11.90 34.92 -28.51
C SER A 60 -11.79 34.29 -27.12
N THR A 61 -12.14 33.01 -26.97
CA THR A 61 -12.26 32.32 -25.68
C THR A 61 -11.35 31.09 -25.60
N SER A 62 -11.21 30.51 -24.41
CA SER A 62 -10.40 29.30 -24.18
C SER A 62 -8.93 29.50 -24.63
N SER A 63 -8.29 28.47 -25.19
CA SER A 63 -6.90 28.49 -25.65
C SER A 63 -6.69 29.08 -27.05
N MET A 64 -7.77 29.31 -27.81
CA MET A 64 -7.71 29.74 -29.21
C MET A 64 -6.98 31.08 -29.43
N PRO A 65 -7.18 32.14 -28.59
CA PRO A 65 -6.40 33.37 -28.67
C PRO A 65 -4.89 33.13 -28.54
N GLU A 66 -4.50 32.18 -27.68
CA GLU A 66 -3.10 31.85 -27.46
C GLU A 66 -2.51 31.10 -28.66
N VAL A 67 -3.29 30.26 -29.34
CA VAL A 67 -2.79 29.48 -30.48
C VAL A 67 -2.77 30.28 -31.77
N ALA A 68 -3.83 31.04 -32.07
CA ALA A 68 -3.87 31.92 -33.24
C ALA A 68 -2.84 33.05 -33.13
N GLY A 69 -2.71 33.68 -31.96
CA GLY A 69 -1.74 34.75 -31.73
C GLY A 69 -1.96 36.01 -32.60
N CYS A 70 -3.14 36.16 -33.20
CA CYS A 70 -3.57 37.31 -33.98
C CYS A 70 -4.94 37.78 -33.46
N GLU A 71 -4.98 38.91 -32.75
CA GLU A 71 -6.22 39.44 -32.16
C GLU A 71 -7.26 39.80 -33.23
N GLU A 72 -6.79 40.23 -34.41
CA GLU A 72 -7.63 40.52 -35.57
C GLU A 72 -8.34 39.28 -36.17
N ALA A 73 -7.90 38.07 -35.80
CA ALA A 73 -8.52 36.81 -36.24
C ALA A 73 -9.59 36.28 -35.27
N LEU A 74 -9.82 36.99 -34.17
CA LEU A 74 -10.72 36.56 -33.10
C LEU A 74 -12.12 37.17 -33.24
N PHE A 75 -13.14 36.39 -32.91
CA PHE A 75 -14.54 36.85 -32.81
C PHE A 75 -15.19 36.42 -31.49
N ASP A 76 -16.28 37.07 -31.09
CA ASP A 76 -17.16 36.58 -30.02
C ASP A 76 -18.00 35.38 -30.54
N PRO A 77 -17.83 34.16 -30.01
CA PRO A 77 -18.60 33.01 -30.48
C PRO A 77 -20.11 33.10 -30.18
N TYR A 78 -20.54 34.03 -29.32
CA TYR A 78 -21.94 34.28 -29.02
C TYR A 78 -22.57 35.36 -29.92
N ASP A 79 -21.78 36.06 -30.74
CA ASP A 79 -22.26 37.09 -31.67
C ASP A 79 -22.14 36.63 -33.13
N VAL A 80 -23.25 36.18 -33.69
CA VAL A 80 -23.35 35.76 -35.10
C VAL A 80 -22.98 36.88 -36.08
N SER A 81 -23.23 38.14 -35.73
CA SER A 81 -22.91 39.28 -36.60
C SER A 81 -21.40 39.53 -36.64
N ASP A 82 -20.71 39.32 -35.51
CA ASP A 82 -19.25 39.43 -35.41
C ASP A 82 -18.56 38.34 -36.25
N ILE A 83 -19.01 37.09 -36.09
CA ILE A 83 -18.52 35.95 -36.90
C ILE A 83 -18.73 36.22 -38.40
N ALA A 84 -19.94 36.60 -38.80
CA ALA A 84 -20.26 36.85 -40.21
C ALA A 84 -19.47 38.05 -40.78
N GLY A 85 -19.30 39.10 -39.99
CA GLY A 85 -18.53 40.28 -40.36
C GLY A 85 -17.06 39.94 -40.61
N LEU A 86 -16.45 39.16 -39.71
CA LEU A 86 -15.06 38.76 -39.83
C LEU A 86 -14.81 37.80 -40.98
N ILE A 87 -15.71 36.83 -41.20
CA ILE A 87 -15.68 35.95 -42.39
C ILE A 87 -15.79 36.79 -43.67
N SER A 88 -16.74 37.73 -43.73
CA SER A 88 -16.92 38.59 -44.91
C SER A 88 -15.67 39.42 -45.19
N ARG A 89 -15.03 39.98 -44.16
CA ARG A 89 -13.77 40.71 -44.30
C ARG A 89 -12.66 39.81 -44.81
N ALA A 90 -12.49 38.62 -44.22
CA ALA A 90 -11.48 37.65 -44.63
C ALA A 90 -11.64 37.15 -46.09
N LEU A 91 -12.87 37.04 -46.58
CA LEU A 91 -13.14 36.62 -47.96
C LEU A 91 -12.93 37.75 -48.97
N THR A 92 -13.16 39.00 -48.58
CA THR A 92 -13.14 40.17 -49.51
C THR A 92 -11.86 41.00 -49.46
N ASP A 93 -11.13 40.97 -48.35
CA ASP A 93 -9.87 41.70 -48.15
C ASP A 93 -8.69 40.72 -48.11
N GLU A 94 -8.07 40.52 -49.28
CA GLU A 94 -6.89 39.67 -49.43
C GLU A 94 -5.70 40.18 -48.60
N SER A 95 -5.59 41.50 -48.41
CA SER A 95 -4.50 42.08 -47.61
C SER A 95 -4.67 41.73 -46.12
N PHE A 96 -5.90 41.73 -45.63
CA PHE A 96 -6.23 41.29 -44.28
C PHE A 96 -5.94 39.81 -44.09
N ARG A 97 -6.40 38.98 -45.03
CA ARG A 97 -6.17 37.54 -44.99
C ARG A 97 -4.67 37.19 -44.97
N ALA A 98 -3.87 37.88 -45.80
CA ALA A 98 -2.42 37.69 -45.83
C ALA A 98 -1.73 38.13 -44.53
N ARG A 99 -2.22 39.19 -43.86
CA ARG A 99 -1.70 39.62 -42.54
C ARG A 99 -2.01 38.61 -41.45
N VAL A 100 -3.25 38.14 -41.38
CA VAL A 100 -3.68 37.10 -40.42
C VAL A 100 -2.80 35.86 -40.56
N LEU A 101 -2.66 35.32 -41.77
CA LEU A 101 -1.84 34.15 -42.00
C LEU A 101 -0.37 34.37 -41.60
N ALA A 102 0.19 35.55 -41.87
CA ALA A 102 1.56 35.87 -41.50
C ALA A 102 1.78 35.89 -39.98
N ASP A 103 0.83 36.47 -39.24
CA ASP A 103 0.87 36.51 -37.77
C ASP A 103 0.69 35.12 -37.15
N GLU A 104 -0.28 34.34 -37.65
CA GLU A 104 -0.51 32.96 -37.21
C GLU A 104 0.69 32.05 -37.51
N THR A 105 1.29 32.18 -38.70
CA THR A 105 2.49 31.42 -39.08
C THR A 105 3.67 31.75 -38.18
N LYS A 106 3.83 33.03 -37.82
CA LYS A 106 4.83 33.45 -36.84
C LYS A 106 4.55 32.88 -35.46
N ARG A 107 3.28 32.81 -35.05
CA ARG A 107 2.88 32.22 -33.77
C ARG A 107 3.16 30.72 -33.73
N LEU A 108 2.91 29.99 -34.81
CA LEU A 108 3.16 28.55 -34.92
C LEU A 108 4.62 28.16 -34.60
N GLN A 109 5.60 29.02 -34.89
CA GLN A 109 7.01 28.74 -34.58
C GLN A 109 7.25 28.52 -33.08
N ARG A 110 6.42 29.10 -32.21
CA ARG A 110 6.46 28.87 -30.75
C ARG A 110 5.99 27.47 -30.37
N TRP A 111 5.17 26.86 -31.20
CA TRP A 111 4.50 25.57 -30.95
C TRP A 111 5.17 24.41 -31.69
N SER A 112 6.36 24.61 -32.24
CA SER A 112 7.13 23.52 -32.84
C SER A 112 7.50 22.47 -31.80
N VAL A 113 7.62 21.21 -32.24
CA VAL A 113 7.98 20.09 -31.36
C VAL A 113 9.31 20.37 -30.65
N GLU A 114 10.27 20.98 -31.34
CA GLU A 114 11.57 21.34 -30.79
C GLU A 114 11.46 22.42 -29.71
N HIS A 115 10.64 23.45 -29.94
CA HIS A 115 10.45 24.54 -28.97
C HIS A 115 9.73 24.05 -27.71
N VAL A 116 8.63 23.31 -27.89
CA VAL A 116 7.85 22.74 -26.78
C VAL A 116 8.69 21.72 -26.00
N GLY A 117 9.39 20.82 -26.70
CA GLY A 117 10.30 19.86 -26.08
C GLY A 117 11.43 20.53 -25.30
N GLY A 118 12.02 21.59 -25.86
CA GLY A 118 13.06 22.39 -25.21
C GLY A 118 12.58 23.10 -23.95
N GLU A 119 11.40 23.71 -23.96
CA GLU A 119 10.79 24.36 -22.79
C GLU A 119 10.45 23.35 -21.69
N ILE A 120 9.90 22.18 -22.04
CA ILE A 120 9.64 21.09 -21.09
C ILE A 120 10.96 20.63 -20.46
N LEU A 121 11.98 20.36 -21.27
CA LEU A 121 13.29 19.93 -20.78
C LEU A 121 13.93 21.00 -19.87
N SER A 122 13.85 22.28 -20.26
CA SER A 122 14.33 23.40 -19.44
C SER A 122 13.59 23.48 -18.10
N ALA A 123 12.28 23.29 -18.10
CA ALA A 123 11.48 23.27 -16.89
C ALA A 123 11.86 22.11 -15.95
N LEU A 124 12.14 20.93 -16.50
CA LEU A 124 12.61 19.76 -15.75
C LEU A 124 14.06 19.92 -15.23
N GLN A 125 14.90 20.64 -15.96
CA GLN A 125 16.30 20.91 -15.59
C GLN A 125 16.46 22.08 -14.61
N LYS A 126 15.44 22.94 -14.44
CA LYS A 126 15.48 23.98 -13.41
C LYS A 126 15.64 23.30 -12.06
N PRO A 127 16.69 23.62 -11.28
CA PRO A 127 16.84 23.05 -9.96
C PRO A 127 15.57 23.35 -9.17
N THR A 128 14.85 22.30 -8.80
CA THR A 128 13.81 22.39 -7.80
C THR A 128 14.45 23.06 -6.59
N ARG A 129 13.76 24.03 -5.99
CA ARG A 129 14.26 24.80 -4.83
C ARG A 129 15.05 23.86 -3.93
N PRO A 130 16.29 24.21 -3.51
CA PRO A 130 17.03 23.38 -2.59
C PRO A 130 16.11 23.08 -1.40
N ARG A 131 15.75 21.81 -1.26
CA ARG A 131 14.88 21.36 -0.18
C ARG A 131 15.64 21.73 1.09
N ARG A 132 15.05 22.63 1.90
CA ARG A 132 15.62 23.02 3.21
C ARG A 132 16.10 21.75 3.92
N THR A 133 17.26 21.80 4.55
CA THR A 133 17.92 20.65 5.19
C THR A 133 16.89 19.82 5.99
N PRO A 134 16.72 18.52 5.70
CA PRO A 134 15.61 17.69 6.20
C PRO A 134 15.50 17.56 7.73
N GLU A 135 16.56 17.85 8.47
CA GLU A 135 16.69 17.36 9.85
C GLU A 135 15.81 18.07 10.90
N GLN A 136 15.21 19.23 10.60
CA GLN A 136 14.54 20.05 11.63
C GLN A 136 13.13 20.54 11.30
N ARG A 137 12.58 20.23 10.13
CA ARG A 137 11.19 20.59 9.82
C ARG A 137 10.21 19.43 10.12
N PRO A 138 8.97 19.75 10.53
CA PRO A 138 7.84 18.83 10.40
C PRO A 138 7.86 18.04 9.09
N MET A 139 7.67 16.72 9.16
CA MET A 139 7.53 15.89 7.97
C MET A 139 6.07 15.75 7.59
N SER A 140 5.76 15.77 6.29
CA SER A 140 4.46 15.33 5.78
C SER A 140 4.52 13.86 5.38
N VAL A 141 3.76 12.99 6.03
CA VAL A 141 3.74 11.54 5.80
C VAL A 141 2.30 11.05 5.56
N ALA A 142 2.09 10.32 4.47
CA ALA A 142 0.85 9.58 4.25
C ALA A 142 1.07 8.09 4.57
N PHE A 143 0.17 7.49 5.35
CA PHE A 143 0.16 6.07 5.66
C PHE A 143 -1.07 5.41 5.06
N VAL A 144 -0.87 4.35 4.27
CA VAL A 144 -1.94 3.46 3.82
C VAL A 144 -1.90 2.19 4.66
N ALA A 145 -2.99 1.88 5.35
CA ALA A 145 -3.14 0.66 6.12
C ALA A 145 -4.64 0.36 6.36
N PRO A 146 -5.03 -0.90 6.60
CA PRO A 146 -6.40 -1.22 6.97
C PRO A 146 -6.80 -0.59 8.30
N HIS A 147 -8.05 -0.17 8.40
CA HIS A 147 -8.62 0.30 9.66
C HIS A 147 -8.55 -0.76 10.77
N PRO A 148 -8.40 -0.37 12.05
CA PRO A 148 -8.39 -1.31 13.17
C PRO A 148 -9.61 -2.24 13.24
N SER A 149 -10.78 -1.79 12.77
CA SER A 149 -12.00 -2.60 12.74
C SER A 149 -12.16 -3.47 11.49
N SER A 150 -11.23 -3.40 10.52
CA SER A 150 -11.31 -4.17 9.27
C SER A 150 -11.28 -5.69 9.48
N GLY A 151 -10.67 -6.14 10.58
CA GLY A 151 -10.35 -7.55 10.81
C GLY A 151 -8.90 -7.90 10.48
N SER A 152 -8.14 -7.00 9.85
CA SER A 152 -6.72 -7.19 9.61
C SER A 152 -5.91 -7.18 10.90
N GLY A 153 -5.07 -8.19 11.12
CA GLY A 153 -4.20 -8.27 12.29
C GLY A 153 -3.18 -7.13 12.41
N ILE A 154 -2.85 -6.45 11.30
CA ILE A 154 -1.93 -5.31 11.32
C ILE A 154 -2.63 -3.96 11.49
N GLY A 155 -3.95 -3.88 11.29
CA GLY A 155 -4.70 -2.61 11.40
C GLY A 155 -4.57 -1.97 12.79
N PRO A 156 -4.88 -2.69 13.89
CA PRO A 156 -4.68 -2.19 15.25
C PRO A 156 -3.22 -1.83 15.54
N TYR A 157 -2.28 -2.59 14.97
CA TYR A 157 -0.85 -2.36 15.13
C TYR A 157 -0.41 -1.04 14.49
N THR A 158 -0.73 -0.81 13.22
CA THR A 158 -0.36 0.43 12.52
C THR A 158 -1.01 1.62 13.22
N HIS A 159 -2.25 1.47 13.69
CA HIS A 159 -2.92 2.51 14.45
C HIS A 159 -2.18 2.87 15.75
N MET A 160 -1.75 1.88 16.54
CA MET A 160 -0.95 2.12 17.75
C MET A 160 0.32 2.93 17.45
N VAL A 161 1.01 2.65 16.34
CA VAL A 161 2.18 3.43 15.90
C VAL A 161 1.79 4.86 15.52
N LEU A 162 0.69 5.04 14.80
CA LEU A 162 0.19 6.37 14.41
C LEU A 162 -0.25 7.21 15.62
N GLU A 163 -0.78 6.61 16.67
CA GLU A 163 -1.16 7.31 17.91
C GLU A 163 0.04 7.87 18.68
N HIS A 164 1.22 7.29 18.50
CA HIS A 164 2.48 7.76 19.10
C HIS A 164 3.26 8.66 18.13
N TRP A 165 2.74 8.93 16.93
CA TRP A 165 3.41 9.81 15.98
C TRP A 165 3.41 11.27 16.48
N PRO A 166 4.52 12.01 16.39
CA PRO A 166 4.58 13.36 16.97
C PRO A 166 3.64 14.35 16.29
N ASP A 167 2.89 15.11 17.10
CA ASP A 167 1.98 16.18 16.66
C ASP A 167 2.65 17.27 15.81
N SER A 168 3.98 17.36 15.87
CA SER A 168 4.75 18.29 15.05
C SER A 168 4.71 17.92 13.57
N ASP A 169 4.50 16.65 13.22
CA ASP A 169 4.50 16.17 11.84
C ASP A 169 3.08 16.21 11.24
N GLU A 170 3.01 16.30 9.92
CA GLU A 170 1.78 16.18 9.16
C GLU A 170 1.52 14.72 8.77
N VAL A 171 0.61 14.04 9.47
CA VAL A 171 0.24 12.65 9.15
C VAL A 171 -1.13 12.57 8.50
N ILE A 172 -1.21 11.89 7.35
CA ILE A 172 -2.46 11.53 6.66
C ILE A 172 -2.61 10.00 6.76
N ALA A 173 -3.69 9.52 7.39
CA ALA A 173 -4.00 8.10 7.44
C ALA A 173 -5.06 7.76 6.37
N LEU A 174 -4.76 6.77 5.53
CA LEU A 174 -5.58 6.30 4.43
C LEU A 174 -6.01 4.87 4.71
N ASP A 175 -7.32 4.65 4.79
CA ASP A 175 -7.89 3.33 5.08
C ASP A 175 -8.00 2.50 3.80
N ASP A 176 -7.54 1.26 3.88
CA ASP A 176 -7.63 0.27 2.82
C ASP A 176 -9.06 -0.25 2.60
N CYS A 177 -9.88 -0.21 3.65
CA CYS A 177 -11.24 -0.70 3.61
C CYS A 177 -12.24 0.42 3.26
N SER A 178 -13.24 0.09 2.44
CA SER A 178 -14.38 0.97 2.12
C SER A 178 -15.35 1.17 3.30
N VAL A 179 -14.93 0.83 4.53
CA VAL A 179 -15.74 1.02 5.73
C VAL A 179 -15.91 2.54 5.88
N SER A 180 -17.16 2.98 5.91
CA SER A 180 -17.53 4.39 6.02
C SER A 180 -16.62 5.06 7.05
N ALA A 181 -16.08 6.25 6.72
CA ALA A 181 -15.21 7.06 7.55
C ALA A 181 -15.79 7.27 8.97
N GLU A 182 -15.73 6.26 9.82
CA GLU A 182 -15.92 6.39 11.25
C GLU A 182 -14.67 7.09 11.73
N ARG A 183 -14.90 8.29 12.25
CA ARG A 183 -13.84 9.11 12.82
C ARG A 183 -13.20 8.30 13.93
N LEU A 184 -11.96 7.86 13.71
CA LEU A 184 -11.12 7.33 14.76
C LEU A 184 -11.16 8.31 15.94
N ASN A 185 -11.71 7.87 17.07
CA ASN A 185 -11.79 8.69 18.27
C ASN A 185 -10.44 8.67 19.01
N SER A 186 -9.42 9.22 18.37
CA SER A 186 -8.17 9.61 19.03
C SER A 186 -7.54 10.79 18.31
N ARG A 187 -6.64 11.51 18.98
CA ARG A 187 -6.11 12.82 18.59
C ARG A 187 -5.52 12.90 17.16
N ALA A 188 -5.24 11.75 16.53
CA ALA A 188 -4.79 11.59 15.14
C ALA A 188 -5.85 11.94 14.07
N SER A 189 -7.12 12.08 14.43
CA SER A 189 -8.27 12.24 13.51
C SER A 189 -8.46 13.63 12.88
N ARG A 190 -7.49 14.54 12.98
CA ARG A 190 -7.62 15.89 12.37
C ARG A 190 -7.40 15.94 10.86
N ARG A 191 -7.02 14.83 10.20
CA ARG A 191 -6.87 14.79 8.74
C ARG A 191 -7.75 13.71 8.14
N ALA A 192 -8.53 14.08 7.13
CA ALA A 192 -9.61 13.29 6.56
C ALA A 192 -9.16 11.85 6.26
N ALA A 193 -9.87 10.86 6.79
CA ALA A 193 -9.75 9.48 6.34
C ALA A 193 -10.24 9.42 4.89
N VAL A 194 -9.30 9.35 3.96
CA VAL A 194 -9.57 9.12 2.53
C VAL A 194 -9.22 7.67 2.25
N GLY A 195 -10.03 6.98 1.44
CA GLY A 195 -9.73 5.59 1.10
C GLY A 195 -8.41 5.45 0.33
N ALA A 196 -7.74 4.30 0.46
CA ALA A 196 -6.48 3.97 -0.21
C ALA A 196 -6.54 4.18 -1.74
N GLY A 197 -7.73 4.06 -2.35
CA GLY A 197 -7.97 4.38 -3.76
C GLY A 197 -7.65 5.83 -4.18
N ALA A 198 -7.44 6.75 -3.24
CA ALA A 198 -6.93 8.10 -3.53
C ALA A 198 -5.46 8.09 -4.01
N VAL A 199 -4.68 7.08 -3.62
CA VAL A 199 -3.28 6.95 -4.03
C VAL A 199 -3.19 6.71 -5.53
N GLY A 200 -2.39 7.54 -6.20
CA GLY A 200 -2.25 7.57 -7.66
C GLY A 200 -3.36 8.36 -8.38
N ARG A 201 -4.41 8.82 -7.67
CA ARG A 201 -5.52 9.60 -8.26
C ARG A 201 -5.51 11.04 -7.77
N THR A 202 -5.68 11.22 -6.46
CA THR A 202 -5.80 12.53 -5.79
C THR A 202 -4.70 12.77 -4.76
N ILE A 203 -3.97 11.71 -4.37
CA ILE A 203 -2.75 11.78 -3.56
C ILE A 203 -1.67 11.02 -4.32
N ARG A 204 -0.55 11.67 -4.60
CA ARG A 204 0.62 11.09 -5.27
C ARG A 204 1.80 11.10 -4.31
N ALA A 205 2.79 10.24 -4.56
CA ALA A 205 3.98 10.15 -3.71
C ALA A 205 4.74 11.49 -3.56
N HIS A 206 4.63 12.40 -4.52
CA HIS A 206 5.25 13.73 -4.46
C HIS A 206 4.42 14.79 -3.72
N ASP A 207 3.17 14.52 -3.36
CA ASP A 207 2.32 15.44 -2.59
C ASP A 207 2.70 15.48 -1.10
N VAL A 208 3.46 14.48 -0.64
CA VAL A 208 3.95 14.33 0.73
C VAL A 208 5.47 14.13 0.74
N ASP A 209 6.13 14.30 1.89
CA ASP A 209 7.57 13.99 1.99
C ASP A 209 7.80 12.47 1.88
N HIS A 210 6.89 11.68 2.45
CA HIS A 210 6.91 10.22 2.49
C HIS A 210 5.51 9.62 2.33
N LEU A 211 5.36 8.66 1.41
CA LEU A 211 4.18 7.79 1.33
C LEU A 211 4.60 6.42 1.85
N VAL A 212 3.93 5.91 2.88
CA VAL A 212 4.16 4.59 3.47
C VAL A 212 2.95 3.71 3.22
N ILE A 213 3.15 2.52 2.67
CA ILE A 213 2.07 1.55 2.40
C ILE A 213 2.36 0.29 3.20
N ALA A 214 1.52 0.02 4.20
CA ALA A 214 1.61 -1.18 5.02
C ALA A 214 0.92 -2.35 4.31
N LEU A 215 1.61 -3.48 4.19
CA LEU A 215 1.11 -4.69 3.54
C LEU A 215 1.27 -5.89 4.47
N GLY A 216 0.22 -6.71 4.54
CA GLY A 216 0.21 -7.97 5.28
C GLY A 216 -0.50 -9.09 4.54
N SER A 217 -0.76 -10.18 5.25
CA SER A 217 -1.28 -11.45 4.71
C SER A 217 -2.79 -11.61 4.71
N SER A 218 -3.54 -10.50 4.79
CA SER A 218 -5.01 -10.52 4.77
C SER A 218 -5.57 -9.86 3.52
N GLU A 219 -6.74 -10.29 3.09
CA GLU A 219 -7.53 -9.75 1.97
C GLU A 219 -7.72 -8.24 2.02
N HIS A 220 -7.70 -7.67 3.22
CA HIS A 220 -7.82 -6.23 3.45
C HIS A 220 -6.70 -5.40 2.82
N HIS A 221 -5.61 -6.02 2.34
CA HIS A 221 -4.46 -5.36 1.71
C HIS A 221 -4.51 -5.30 0.18
N ALA A 222 -5.56 -5.85 -0.45
CA ALA A 222 -5.63 -5.97 -1.91
C ALA A 222 -5.53 -4.61 -2.61
N VAL A 223 -6.19 -3.58 -2.08
CA VAL A 223 -6.13 -2.23 -2.66
C VAL A 223 -4.77 -1.60 -2.36
N SER A 224 -4.24 -1.68 -1.13
CA SER A 224 -2.87 -1.23 -0.83
C SER A 224 -1.82 -1.84 -1.76
N LEU A 225 -1.92 -3.14 -2.08
CA LEU A 225 -0.97 -3.81 -2.99
C LEU A 225 -1.03 -3.20 -4.39
N GLU A 226 -2.23 -2.94 -4.92
CA GLU A 226 -2.38 -2.23 -6.21
C GLU A 226 -1.82 -0.81 -6.15
N ARG A 227 -1.95 -0.11 -5.02
CA ARG A 227 -1.41 1.24 -4.85
C ARG A 227 0.11 1.23 -4.70
N ALA A 228 0.69 0.20 -4.08
CA ALA A 228 2.13 0.03 -3.94
C ALA A 228 2.83 0.01 -5.30
N ALA A 229 2.18 -0.59 -6.31
CA ALA A 229 2.66 -0.63 -7.69
C ALA A 229 2.61 0.73 -8.43
N THR A 230 2.08 1.80 -7.83
CA THR A 230 2.06 3.15 -8.45
C THR A 230 3.35 3.95 -8.26
N GLY A 231 4.25 3.44 -7.41
CA GLY A 231 5.62 3.90 -7.24
C GLY A 231 5.88 5.05 -6.28
N GLY A 232 7.13 5.13 -5.82
CA GLY A 232 7.64 6.16 -4.92
C GLY A 232 7.26 6.01 -3.45
N ALA A 233 6.60 4.90 -3.07
CA ALA A 233 6.22 4.59 -1.70
C ALA A 233 7.33 3.83 -0.95
N HIS A 234 7.34 3.99 0.37
CA HIS A 234 8.02 3.10 1.31
C HIS A 234 7.09 1.92 1.61
N LEU A 235 7.52 0.70 1.30
CA LEU A 235 6.70 -0.48 1.60
C LEU A 235 6.99 -0.95 3.01
N TRP A 236 5.96 -1.00 3.85
CA TRP A 236 6.05 -1.55 5.19
C TRP A 236 5.45 -2.96 5.19
N LEU A 237 6.31 -3.94 4.99
CA LEU A 237 5.94 -5.33 4.79
C LEU A 237 5.92 -6.08 6.13
N HIS A 238 4.74 -6.57 6.50
CA HIS A 238 4.54 -7.46 7.64
C HIS A 238 4.72 -8.93 7.29
N GLU A 239 4.84 -9.24 6.00
CA GLU A 239 5.25 -10.53 5.47
C GLU A 239 6.08 -10.36 4.19
N ALA A 240 6.93 -11.33 3.88
CA ALA A 240 7.86 -11.25 2.76
C ALA A 240 7.24 -11.53 1.37
N THR A 241 5.95 -11.90 1.27
CA THR A 241 5.32 -12.27 -0.02
C THR A 241 4.04 -11.55 -0.38
N ALA A 242 3.35 -10.97 0.61
CA ALA A 242 1.99 -10.42 0.48
C ALA A 242 0.96 -11.38 -0.16
N LEU A 243 1.23 -12.70 -0.23
CA LEU A 243 0.36 -13.64 -0.93
C LEU A 243 -1.04 -13.66 -0.32
N GLY A 244 -1.13 -13.54 1.00
CA GLY A 244 -2.41 -13.52 1.70
C GLY A 244 -3.32 -12.34 1.32
N ALA A 245 -2.74 -11.24 0.83
CA ALA A 245 -3.49 -10.10 0.30
C ALA A 245 -4.30 -10.45 -0.96
N VAL A 246 -3.88 -11.48 -1.68
CA VAL A 246 -4.43 -11.88 -2.98
C VAL A 246 -5.11 -13.24 -2.90
N ILE A 247 -4.53 -14.18 -2.16
CA ILE A 247 -4.96 -15.56 -2.02
C ILE A 247 -5.03 -15.94 -0.54
N GLY A 248 -6.23 -16.18 -0.03
CA GLY A 248 -6.40 -16.49 1.38
C GLY A 248 -7.80 -17.03 1.68
N PRO A 249 -7.98 -17.78 2.79
CA PRO A 249 -9.26 -18.37 3.16
C PRO A 249 -10.37 -17.33 3.28
N ALA A 250 -10.02 -16.11 3.69
CA ALA A 250 -10.94 -15.03 3.97
C ALA A 250 -11.41 -14.24 2.72
N HIS A 251 -10.84 -14.49 1.53
CA HIS A 251 -11.38 -14.03 0.22
C HIS A 251 -12.67 -14.79 -0.18
N PHE A 252 -13.51 -15.17 0.80
CA PHE A 252 -14.70 -16.04 0.74
C PHE A 252 -15.71 -15.68 -0.37
N GLY A 253 -15.39 -16.08 -1.60
CA GLY A 253 -16.23 -15.95 -2.79
C GLY A 253 -15.53 -16.44 -4.06
N GLY A 254 -14.20 -16.32 -4.11
CA GLY A 254 -13.38 -16.84 -5.21
C GLY A 254 -12.73 -18.17 -4.81
N GLY A 255 -13.30 -19.30 -5.21
CA GLY A 255 -12.61 -20.61 -5.07
C GLY A 255 -11.28 -20.65 -5.85
N GLU A 256 -10.61 -21.79 -5.86
CA GLU A 256 -9.31 -22.02 -6.52
C GLU A 256 -9.16 -21.39 -7.92
N ARG A 257 -10.25 -21.37 -8.70
CA ARG A 257 -10.30 -20.76 -10.04
C ARG A 257 -10.05 -19.24 -10.02
N TRP A 258 -10.59 -18.54 -9.04
CA TRP A 258 -10.41 -17.09 -8.88
C TRP A 258 -8.99 -16.77 -8.44
N ALA A 259 -8.46 -17.52 -7.46
CA ALA A 259 -7.07 -17.41 -7.01
C ALA A 259 -6.10 -17.56 -8.20
N LYS A 260 -6.29 -18.60 -9.03
CA LYS A 260 -5.51 -18.80 -10.27
C LYS A 260 -5.59 -17.61 -11.22
N SER A 261 -6.80 -17.11 -11.49
CA SER A 261 -7.00 -15.94 -12.37
C SER A 261 -6.24 -14.72 -11.86
N ARG A 262 -6.28 -14.47 -10.54
CA ARG A 262 -5.65 -13.29 -9.95
C ARG A 262 -4.13 -13.40 -9.91
N LEU A 263 -3.60 -14.59 -9.65
CA LEU A 263 -2.17 -14.86 -9.75
C LEU A 263 -1.66 -14.70 -11.20
N ASP A 264 -2.43 -15.19 -12.18
CA ASP A 264 -2.12 -15.02 -13.61
C ASP A 264 -2.09 -13.51 -13.99
N GLU A 265 -3.03 -12.69 -13.50
CA GLU A 265 -3.05 -11.22 -13.69
C GLU A 265 -1.84 -10.51 -13.11
N LEU A 266 -1.30 -11.02 -11.98
CA LEU A 266 -0.12 -10.48 -11.32
C LEU A 266 1.19 -11.05 -11.89
N GLY A 267 1.10 -11.83 -12.97
CA GLY A 267 2.27 -12.40 -13.65
C GLY A 267 3.00 -13.47 -12.83
N VAL A 268 2.33 -14.11 -11.88
CA VAL A 268 2.91 -15.19 -11.08
C VAL A 268 2.99 -16.46 -11.93
N GLU A 269 4.21 -16.97 -12.16
CA GLU A 269 4.39 -18.22 -12.90
C GLU A 269 3.74 -19.41 -12.17
N ARG A 270 3.08 -20.28 -12.94
CA ARG A 270 2.44 -21.49 -12.39
C ARG A 270 3.49 -22.51 -11.99
N ILE A 271 3.56 -22.81 -10.71
CA ILE A 271 4.45 -23.85 -10.18
C ILE A 271 3.74 -25.20 -10.16
N ALA A 272 4.33 -26.19 -10.84
CA ALA A 272 3.79 -27.54 -10.90
C ALA A 272 3.78 -28.20 -9.50
N GLY A 273 2.64 -28.79 -9.12
CA GLY A 273 2.49 -29.55 -7.87
C GLY A 273 2.33 -28.71 -6.61
N VAL A 274 2.06 -27.40 -6.73
CA VAL A 274 1.76 -26.51 -5.61
C VAL A 274 0.26 -26.22 -5.59
N ASP A 275 -0.37 -26.39 -4.42
CA ASP A 275 -1.74 -25.93 -4.20
C ASP A 275 -1.75 -24.40 -4.12
N VAL A 276 -2.49 -23.76 -5.00
CA VAL A 276 -2.62 -22.29 -5.05
C VAL A 276 -3.40 -21.71 -3.87
N MET A 277 -4.10 -22.58 -3.12
CA MET A 277 -4.78 -22.21 -1.88
C MET A 277 -3.89 -22.36 -0.65
N ASP A 278 -2.63 -22.77 -0.84
CA ASP A 278 -1.61 -22.89 0.21
C ASP A 278 -0.51 -21.83 0.02
N PRO A 279 -0.72 -20.60 0.51
CA PRO A 279 0.23 -19.50 0.36
C PRO A 279 1.58 -19.78 1.06
N VAL A 280 1.61 -20.68 2.05
CA VAL A 280 2.85 -21.09 2.72
C VAL A 280 3.71 -21.93 1.80
N THR A 281 3.14 -22.99 1.21
CA THR A 281 3.87 -23.82 0.24
C THR A 281 4.29 -23.00 -0.99
N MET A 282 3.45 -22.04 -1.42
CA MET A 282 3.81 -21.11 -2.48
C MET A 282 5.02 -20.23 -2.12
N HIS A 283 5.06 -19.68 -0.90
CA HIS A 283 6.22 -18.94 -0.42
C HIS A 283 7.49 -19.78 -0.40
N ASP A 284 7.42 -21.02 0.12
CA ASP A 284 8.58 -21.93 0.18
C ASP A 284 9.13 -22.27 -1.23
N ARG A 285 8.33 -22.05 -2.26
CA ARG A 285 8.69 -22.20 -3.67
C ARG A 285 9.12 -20.89 -4.33
N GLY A 286 9.29 -19.82 -3.56
CA GLY A 286 9.72 -18.50 -4.02
C GLY A 286 8.63 -17.68 -4.69
N VAL A 287 7.35 -18.03 -4.51
CA VAL A 287 6.25 -17.23 -5.09
C VAL A 287 6.00 -15.98 -4.24
N THR A 288 5.81 -14.86 -4.92
CA THR A 288 5.42 -13.58 -4.33
C THR A 288 4.47 -12.84 -5.25
N VAL A 289 3.69 -11.93 -4.69
CA VAL A 289 2.93 -10.92 -5.45
C VAL A 289 3.54 -9.52 -5.34
N LEU A 290 4.74 -9.42 -4.75
CA LEU A 290 5.41 -8.16 -4.50
C LEU A 290 6.27 -7.65 -5.66
N ASN A 291 6.42 -8.41 -6.76
CA ASN A 291 7.37 -8.08 -7.84
C ASN A 291 7.27 -6.62 -8.32
N GLN A 292 6.07 -6.21 -8.75
CA GLN A 292 5.84 -4.84 -9.23
C GLN A 292 5.90 -3.80 -8.10
N ALA A 293 5.42 -4.15 -6.91
CA ALA A 293 5.45 -3.23 -5.78
C ALA A 293 6.91 -2.93 -5.35
N VAL A 294 7.75 -3.95 -5.27
CA VAL A 294 9.17 -3.85 -4.89
C VAL A 294 9.96 -3.10 -5.95
N SER A 295 9.74 -3.35 -7.25
CA SER A 295 10.45 -2.63 -8.32
C SER A 295 10.17 -1.13 -8.32
N GLU A 296 8.99 -0.73 -7.85
CA GLU A 296 8.53 0.66 -7.81
C GLU A 296 8.74 1.32 -6.42
N ALA A 297 9.21 0.56 -5.44
CA ALA A 297 9.36 1.01 -4.06
C ALA A 297 10.60 1.90 -3.90
N ARG A 298 10.44 2.96 -3.13
CA ARG A 298 11.54 3.85 -2.73
C ARG A 298 12.46 3.18 -1.71
N SER A 299 11.85 2.48 -0.75
CA SER A 299 12.56 1.67 0.24
C SER A 299 11.60 0.68 0.89
N ILE A 300 12.14 -0.30 1.60
CA ILE A 300 11.37 -1.36 2.25
C ILE A 300 11.64 -1.33 3.75
N ILE A 301 10.60 -1.57 4.53
CA ILE A 301 10.64 -1.77 5.98
C ILE A 301 10.05 -3.14 6.24
N VAL A 302 10.81 -4.05 6.85
CA VAL A 302 10.34 -5.38 7.26
C VAL A 302 10.39 -5.52 8.77
N THR A 303 9.64 -6.48 9.32
CA THR A 303 9.57 -6.69 10.77
C THR A 303 10.62 -7.66 11.32
N SER A 304 11.28 -8.45 10.49
CA SER A 304 12.25 -9.47 10.92
C SER A 304 13.44 -9.59 9.97
N ASP A 305 14.55 -10.13 10.48
CA ASP A 305 15.71 -10.47 9.66
C ASP A 305 15.36 -11.58 8.64
N GLU A 306 14.54 -12.55 9.01
CA GLU A 306 14.05 -13.60 8.10
C GLU A 306 13.27 -13.02 6.92
N ALA A 307 12.42 -12.00 7.13
CA ALA A 307 11.74 -11.32 6.04
C ALA A 307 12.70 -10.58 5.12
N ARG A 308 13.72 -9.90 5.67
CA ARG A 308 14.76 -9.23 4.88
C ARG A 308 15.51 -10.25 4.03
N ASP A 309 15.93 -11.36 4.63
CA ASP A 309 16.74 -12.38 3.98
C ASP A 309 15.93 -13.11 2.90
N ALA A 310 14.64 -13.34 3.12
CA ALA A 310 13.72 -13.85 2.10
C ALA A 310 13.57 -12.90 0.90
N LEU A 311 13.41 -11.59 1.16
CA LEU A 311 13.36 -10.59 0.08
C LEU A 311 14.71 -10.48 -0.65
N MET A 312 15.83 -10.55 0.06
CA MET A 312 17.17 -10.54 -0.55
C MET A 312 17.39 -11.77 -1.42
N TYR A 313 16.96 -12.94 -0.98
CA TYR A 313 17.00 -14.17 -1.78
C TYR A 313 16.17 -14.03 -3.06
N GLN A 314 15.03 -13.35 -2.98
CA GLN A 314 14.10 -13.19 -4.08
C GLN A 314 14.50 -12.12 -5.11
N PHE A 315 14.95 -10.95 -4.64
CA PHE A 315 15.17 -9.76 -5.48
C PHE A 315 16.66 -9.43 -5.67
N GLY A 316 17.56 -9.97 -4.84
CA GLY A 316 19.00 -9.76 -4.96
C GLY A 316 19.38 -8.27 -5.01
N GLU A 317 20.18 -7.90 -6.01
CA GLU A 317 20.64 -6.51 -6.21
C GLU A 317 19.51 -5.55 -6.60
N GLU A 318 18.36 -6.04 -7.05
CA GLU A 318 17.19 -5.22 -7.39
C GLU A 318 16.38 -4.83 -6.14
N LEU A 319 16.69 -5.39 -4.97
CA LEU A 319 15.99 -5.06 -3.73
C LEU A 319 16.27 -3.59 -3.33
N PRO A 320 15.25 -2.74 -3.18
CA PRO A 320 15.40 -1.39 -2.67
C PRO A 320 16.05 -1.35 -1.28
N PRO A 321 16.57 -0.19 -0.83
CA PRO A 321 17.09 -0.03 0.52
C PRO A 321 16.11 -0.59 1.55
N THR A 322 16.56 -1.55 2.35
CA THR A 322 15.70 -2.30 3.27
C THR A 322 16.17 -2.14 4.70
N VAL A 323 15.24 -1.86 5.62
CA VAL A 323 15.51 -1.80 7.07
C VAL A 323 14.63 -2.80 7.82
N VAL A 324 15.17 -3.37 8.90
CA VAL A 324 14.40 -4.19 9.84
C VAL A 324 13.95 -3.31 10.99
N ILE A 325 12.64 -3.12 11.15
CA ILE A 325 12.01 -2.42 12.28
C ILE A 325 10.93 -3.36 12.84
N PRO A 326 11.15 -3.96 14.02
CA PRO A 326 10.22 -4.91 14.65
C PRO A 326 8.84 -4.32 14.92
N LEU A 327 7.90 -5.20 15.23
CA LEU A 327 6.61 -4.78 15.73
C LEU A 327 6.78 -4.05 17.07
N ALA A 328 6.18 -2.88 17.17
CA ALA A 328 5.92 -2.21 18.44
C ALA A 328 5.20 -3.13 19.44
N HIS A 329 5.76 -3.20 20.65
CA HIS A 329 5.21 -3.87 21.80
C HIS A 329 4.26 -2.95 22.56
N PRO A 330 3.04 -3.41 22.91
CA PRO A 330 2.13 -2.63 23.73
C PRO A 330 2.70 -2.45 25.14
N VAL A 331 2.41 -1.32 25.79
CA VAL A 331 2.77 -1.14 27.19
C VAL A 331 1.70 -1.81 28.05
N ARG A 332 2.10 -2.82 28.85
CA ARG A 332 1.21 -3.60 29.71
C ARG A 332 1.72 -3.65 31.14
N ASP A 333 0.78 -3.81 32.07
CA ASP A 333 1.13 -4.18 33.43
C ASP A 333 1.64 -5.63 33.46
N PRO A 334 2.64 -5.92 34.31
CA PRO A 334 3.23 -7.25 34.38
C PRO A 334 2.24 -8.25 34.95
N SER A 335 2.13 -9.40 34.29
CA SER A 335 1.43 -10.55 34.83
C SER A 335 2.25 -11.24 35.92
N THR A 336 1.57 -11.90 36.86
CA THR A 336 2.23 -12.80 37.80
C THR A 336 2.63 -14.09 37.07
N VAL A 337 3.91 -14.46 37.15
CA VAL A 337 4.43 -15.68 36.51
C VAL A 337 4.99 -16.66 37.56
N GLY A 338 4.93 -17.96 37.26
CA GLY A 338 5.51 -19.02 38.09
C GLY A 338 4.61 -20.18 38.49
N GLY A 339 3.45 -20.35 37.84
CA GLY A 339 2.55 -21.48 38.07
C GLY A 339 2.84 -22.69 37.16
N HIS A 340 1.81 -23.51 36.93
CA HIS A 340 1.88 -24.73 36.10
C HIS A 340 1.15 -24.59 34.75
N ARG A 341 0.54 -23.44 34.50
CA ARG A 341 -0.27 -23.21 33.29
C ARG A 341 0.63 -22.84 32.13
N VAL A 342 0.45 -23.52 31.01
CA VAL A 342 1.04 -23.16 29.72
C VAL A 342 -0.08 -22.57 28.87
N VAL A 343 0.19 -21.47 28.18
CA VAL A 343 -0.83 -20.78 27.38
C VAL A 343 -0.45 -20.73 25.90
N SER A 344 -1.43 -20.81 25.01
CA SER A 344 -1.30 -20.41 23.61
C SER A 344 -2.32 -19.30 23.35
N PHE A 345 -1.93 -18.25 22.62
CA PHE A 345 -2.73 -17.02 22.54
C PHE A 345 -2.86 -16.49 21.10
N GLY A 346 -4.07 -16.10 20.72
CA GLY A 346 -4.40 -15.52 19.42
C GLY A 346 -5.48 -16.30 18.68
N VAL A 347 -5.72 -15.94 17.41
CA VAL A 347 -6.66 -16.67 16.55
C VAL A 347 -6.27 -18.14 16.46
N VAL A 348 -7.22 -19.04 16.69
CA VAL A 348 -6.99 -20.48 16.71
C VAL A 348 -7.34 -21.09 15.36
N ASP A 349 -6.30 -21.44 14.59
CA ASP A 349 -6.37 -22.10 13.29
C ASP A 349 -5.34 -23.24 13.19
N ASP A 350 -5.35 -24.00 12.09
CA ASP A 350 -4.38 -25.08 11.84
C ASP A 350 -2.94 -24.60 11.84
N ASN A 351 -2.75 -23.37 11.36
CA ASN A 351 -1.45 -22.79 11.27
C ASN A 351 -0.85 -22.53 12.66
N LYS A 352 -1.66 -22.38 13.72
CA LYS A 352 -1.19 -22.33 15.12
C LYS A 352 -0.79 -23.68 15.73
N ARG A 353 -0.81 -24.76 14.95
CA ARG A 353 -0.39 -26.12 15.34
C ARG A 353 -1.04 -26.62 16.65
N PRO A 354 -2.39 -26.58 16.77
CA PRO A 354 -3.06 -27.12 17.94
C PRO A 354 -2.76 -28.62 18.14
N ASP A 355 -2.49 -29.36 17.06
CA ASP A 355 -2.00 -30.75 17.10
C ASP A 355 -0.71 -30.90 17.93
N ALA A 356 0.30 -30.06 17.67
CA ALA A 356 1.57 -30.09 18.39
C ALA A 356 1.42 -29.68 19.86
N LEU A 357 0.50 -28.75 20.15
CA LEU A 357 0.17 -28.37 21.53
C LEU A 357 -0.50 -29.52 22.30
N LEU A 358 -1.33 -30.32 21.65
CA LEU A 358 -1.90 -31.52 22.26
C LEU A 358 -0.85 -32.62 22.46
N ASP A 359 0.07 -32.79 21.53
CA ASP A 359 1.18 -33.73 21.67
C ASP A 359 2.14 -33.30 22.80
N LEU A 360 2.32 -31.99 23.02
CA LEU A 360 3.03 -31.44 24.17
C LEU A 360 2.34 -31.83 25.49
N LEU A 361 1.02 -31.78 25.58
CA LEU A 361 0.29 -32.27 26.76
C LEU A 361 0.54 -33.77 27.02
N VAL A 362 0.67 -34.58 25.97
CA VAL A 362 1.02 -36.01 26.10
C VAL A 362 2.44 -36.16 26.64
N ARG A 363 3.37 -35.30 26.20
CA ARG A 363 4.79 -35.36 26.58
C ARG A 363 5.10 -34.76 27.96
N CYS A 364 4.35 -33.75 28.39
CA CYS A 364 4.53 -33.06 29.67
C CYS A 364 3.30 -33.29 30.56
N GLU A 365 3.43 -34.15 31.56
CA GLU A 365 2.32 -34.53 32.46
C GLU A 365 1.99 -33.47 33.53
N ASP A 366 2.94 -32.57 33.82
CA ASP A 366 2.86 -31.61 34.93
C ASP A 366 2.25 -30.25 34.54
N ILE A 367 1.77 -30.11 33.30
CA ILE A 367 1.21 -28.87 32.77
C ILE A 367 -0.30 -28.98 32.50
N HIS A 368 -0.96 -27.83 32.60
CA HIS A 368 -2.30 -27.58 32.08
C HIS A 368 -2.19 -26.59 30.92
N LEU A 369 -2.86 -26.85 29.80
CA LEU A 369 -2.80 -26.02 28.60
C LEU A 369 -4.08 -25.21 28.43
N ASP A 370 -3.94 -23.89 28.37
CA ASP A 370 -5.00 -22.97 27.97
C ASP A 370 -4.76 -22.46 26.55
N ILE A 371 -5.68 -22.69 25.63
CA ILE A 371 -5.66 -22.08 24.30
C ILE A 371 -6.66 -20.93 24.29
N ILE A 372 -6.20 -19.71 24.06
CA ILE A 372 -6.95 -18.47 24.27
C ILE A 372 -7.08 -17.69 22.96
N GLY A 373 -8.30 -17.58 22.45
CA GLY A 373 -8.63 -16.62 21.40
C GLY A 373 -9.79 -17.05 20.50
N PRO A 374 -10.10 -16.26 19.45
CA PRO A 374 -11.19 -16.56 18.54
C PRO A 374 -11.04 -17.95 17.90
N ILE A 375 -12.09 -18.77 18.03
CA ILE A 375 -12.14 -20.15 17.54
C ILE A 375 -13.56 -20.46 17.05
N THR A 376 -13.69 -21.18 15.93
CA THR A 376 -14.99 -21.63 15.42
C THR A 376 -15.51 -22.84 16.21
N ASN A 377 -16.82 -23.06 16.21
CA ASN A 377 -17.42 -24.22 16.90
C ASN A 377 -16.93 -25.56 16.30
N GLU A 378 -16.75 -25.61 14.99
CA GLU A 378 -16.23 -26.79 14.30
C GLU A 378 -14.79 -27.10 14.74
N ARG A 379 -13.93 -26.08 14.75
CA ARG A 379 -12.53 -26.21 15.18
C ARG A 379 -12.42 -26.62 16.63
N ARG A 380 -13.23 -26.01 17.51
CA ARG A 380 -13.32 -26.39 18.93
C ARG A 380 -13.63 -27.88 19.08
N ALA A 381 -14.69 -28.36 18.42
CA ALA A 381 -15.09 -29.76 18.49
C ALA A 381 -14.04 -30.72 17.92
N GLU A 382 -13.25 -30.28 16.93
CA GLU A 382 -12.12 -31.04 16.42
C GLU A 382 -10.98 -31.15 17.44
N ILE A 383 -10.53 -30.03 18.01
CA ILE A 383 -9.46 -30.01 19.01
C ILE A 383 -9.87 -30.84 20.24
N GLU A 384 -11.11 -30.72 20.72
CA GLU A 384 -11.62 -31.51 21.84
C GLU A 384 -11.64 -33.01 21.54
N ARG A 385 -12.07 -33.42 20.33
CA ARG A 385 -12.00 -34.83 19.90
C ARG A 385 -10.56 -35.33 19.86
N ASN A 386 -9.65 -34.54 19.30
CA ASN A 386 -8.22 -34.88 19.20
C ASN A 386 -7.56 -35.00 20.59
N ALA A 387 -7.95 -34.14 21.54
CA ALA A 387 -7.52 -34.19 22.93
C ALA A 387 -8.08 -35.41 23.67
N GLN A 388 -9.36 -35.76 23.41
CA GLN A 388 -9.99 -36.95 23.97
C GLN A 388 -9.32 -38.23 23.49
N GLN A 389 -8.98 -38.32 22.21
CA GLN A 389 -8.24 -39.46 21.64
C GLN A 389 -6.85 -39.62 22.27
N ARG A 390 -6.18 -38.50 22.57
CA ARG A 390 -4.88 -38.44 23.25
C ARG A 390 -4.98 -38.61 24.77
N LYS A 391 -6.18 -38.63 25.35
CA LYS A 391 -6.45 -38.69 26.80
C LYS A 391 -5.83 -37.53 27.57
N VAL A 392 -5.92 -36.32 27.01
CA VAL A 392 -5.41 -35.08 27.63
C VAL A 392 -6.49 -34.01 27.79
N LEU A 393 -7.75 -34.32 27.48
CA LEU A 393 -8.87 -33.37 27.51
C LEU A 393 -9.10 -32.75 28.90
N ASP A 394 -8.80 -33.48 29.97
CA ASP A 394 -8.90 -33.03 31.36
C ASP A 394 -7.86 -31.95 31.72
N ARG A 395 -6.77 -31.85 30.95
CA ARG A 395 -5.70 -30.86 31.11
C ARG A 395 -5.68 -29.79 30.01
N LEU A 396 -6.75 -29.71 29.23
CA LEU A 396 -6.93 -28.72 28.17
C LEU A 396 -8.09 -27.79 28.51
N THR A 397 -7.92 -26.49 28.30
CA THR A 397 -9.01 -25.52 28.33
C THR A 397 -8.96 -24.63 27.10
N LEU A 398 -10.07 -24.60 26.36
CA LEU A 398 -10.21 -23.82 25.14
C LEU A 398 -11.06 -22.58 25.44
N HIS A 399 -10.41 -21.43 25.56
CA HIS A 399 -11.07 -20.13 25.70
C HIS A 399 -11.43 -19.60 24.31
N GLY A 400 -12.60 -18.96 24.22
CA GLY A 400 -13.01 -18.27 23.01
C GLY A 400 -12.39 -16.87 22.93
N ARG A 401 -13.11 -15.95 22.28
CA ARG A 401 -12.81 -14.52 22.44
C ARG A 401 -13.11 -14.13 23.90
N VAL A 402 -12.11 -13.54 24.55
CA VAL A 402 -12.16 -13.03 25.91
C VAL A 402 -11.95 -11.51 25.89
N ASP A 403 -12.43 -10.81 26.91
CA ASP A 403 -12.13 -9.39 27.10
C ASP A 403 -10.80 -9.18 27.85
N ASP A 404 -10.39 -7.92 28.03
CA ASP A 404 -9.09 -7.58 28.64
C ASP A 404 -9.03 -7.98 30.13
N ASP A 405 -10.14 -7.89 30.87
CA ASP A 405 -10.21 -8.24 32.29
C ASP A 405 -10.09 -9.78 32.47
N GLU A 406 -10.81 -10.54 31.65
CA GLU A 406 -10.68 -12.00 31.58
C GLU A 406 -9.26 -12.40 31.16
N LEU A 407 -8.66 -11.71 30.19
CA LEU A 407 -7.31 -11.97 29.73
C LEU A 407 -6.26 -11.77 30.84
N GLU A 408 -6.40 -10.72 31.64
CA GLU A 408 -5.54 -10.50 32.82
C GLU A 408 -5.63 -11.65 33.83
N SER A 409 -6.84 -12.11 34.13
CA SER A 409 -7.03 -13.26 35.00
C SER A 409 -6.41 -14.53 34.40
N LEU A 410 -6.57 -14.76 33.10
CA LEU A 410 -6.03 -15.94 32.42
C LEU A 410 -4.50 -15.94 32.38
N PHE A 411 -3.88 -14.77 32.27
CA PHE A 411 -2.43 -14.61 32.29
C PHE A 411 -1.83 -14.55 33.70
N SER A 412 -2.65 -14.63 34.75
CA SER A 412 -2.15 -14.80 36.11
C SER A 412 -1.63 -16.23 36.33
N ASP A 413 -0.47 -16.32 36.99
CA ASP A 413 0.20 -17.57 37.37
C ASP A 413 0.57 -18.49 36.19
N VAL A 414 0.94 -17.89 35.06
CA VAL A 414 1.42 -18.62 33.86
C VAL A 414 2.89 -19.03 34.04
N ARG A 415 3.23 -20.25 33.61
CA ARG A 415 4.62 -20.74 33.52
C ARG A 415 5.31 -20.12 32.31
N CYS A 416 4.72 -20.34 31.13
CA CYS A 416 5.18 -19.81 29.85
C CYS A 416 4.04 -19.87 28.84
N ALA A 417 4.25 -19.20 27.70
CA ALA A 417 3.41 -19.34 26.54
C ALA A 417 4.10 -20.18 25.45
N VAL A 418 3.35 -20.97 24.71
CA VAL A 418 3.82 -21.74 23.55
C VAL A 418 3.08 -21.23 22.31
N GLN A 419 3.83 -20.68 21.36
CA GLN A 419 3.33 -20.02 20.16
C GLN A 419 3.97 -20.63 18.93
N LEU A 420 3.32 -21.63 18.36
CA LEU A 420 3.81 -22.36 17.19
C LEU A 420 3.13 -21.88 15.90
N ARG A 421 3.81 -22.05 14.78
CA ARG A 421 3.29 -21.72 13.45
C ARG A 421 3.71 -22.75 12.38
N THR A 422 2.87 -23.02 11.38
CA THR A 422 3.24 -23.78 10.18
C THR A 422 3.67 -22.83 9.06
N GLY A 423 4.97 -22.69 8.85
CA GLY A 423 5.52 -21.77 7.86
C GLY A 423 5.28 -20.30 8.19
N HIS A 424 6.33 -19.50 8.04
CA HIS A 424 6.31 -18.09 8.39
C HIS A 424 7.18 -17.34 7.39
N PRO A 425 6.61 -16.63 6.41
CA PRO A 425 7.38 -15.82 5.46
C PRO A 425 7.93 -14.56 6.14
N GLY A 426 8.75 -14.73 7.19
CA GLY A 426 9.31 -13.68 8.03
C GLY A 426 8.29 -12.87 8.86
N GLN A 427 7.06 -13.37 9.01
CA GLN A 427 6.00 -12.70 9.77
C GLN A 427 6.29 -12.68 11.27
N MET A 428 6.09 -11.53 11.91
CA MET A 428 6.03 -11.43 13.37
C MET A 428 4.60 -11.56 13.90
N SER A 429 4.45 -12.09 15.12
CA SER A 429 3.15 -12.29 15.77
C SER A 429 2.89 -11.22 16.83
N ALA A 430 1.84 -10.42 16.64
CA ALA A 430 1.38 -9.46 17.65
C ALA A 430 1.03 -10.14 18.99
N ALA A 431 0.59 -11.40 18.96
CA ALA A 431 0.33 -12.18 20.17
C ALA A 431 1.62 -12.46 20.97
N ILE A 432 2.77 -12.64 20.29
CA ILE A 432 4.07 -12.75 20.99
C ILE A 432 4.44 -11.41 21.62
N CYS A 433 4.26 -10.30 20.91
CA CYS A 433 4.52 -8.96 21.45
C CYS A 433 3.68 -8.69 22.71
N GLU A 434 2.39 -9.04 22.70
CA GLU A 434 1.49 -8.91 23.87
C GLU A 434 1.99 -9.74 25.07
N LEU A 435 2.36 -11.01 24.86
CA LEU A 435 2.87 -11.90 25.90
C LEU A 435 4.18 -11.39 26.51
N LEU A 436 5.14 -11.02 25.66
CA LEU A 436 6.43 -10.48 26.12
C LEU A 436 6.26 -9.19 26.92
N SER A 437 5.32 -8.33 26.51
CA SER A 437 5.03 -7.07 27.19
C SER A 437 4.48 -7.25 28.61
N ARG A 438 3.80 -8.37 28.85
CA ARG A 438 3.31 -8.78 30.18
C ARG A 438 4.36 -9.50 31.02
N GLY A 439 5.57 -9.71 30.47
CA GLY A 439 6.63 -10.47 31.12
C GLY A 439 6.38 -11.97 31.15
N ILE A 440 5.61 -12.51 30.20
CA ILE A 440 5.40 -13.95 30.06
C ILE A 440 6.48 -14.52 29.14
N PRO A 441 7.28 -15.50 29.57
CA PRO A 441 8.23 -16.19 28.70
C PRO A 441 7.53 -16.87 27.53
N VAL A 442 8.05 -16.75 26.32
CA VAL A 442 7.45 -17.33 25.11
C VAL A 442 8.37 -18.38 24.50
N ILE A 443 7.84 -19.56 24.20
CA ILE A 443 8.47 -20.60 23.41
C ILE A 443 7.82 -20.57 22.02
N THR A 444 8.62 -20.44 20.96
CA THR A 444 8.12 -20.25 19.59
C THR A 444 9.02 -20.94 18.58
N ASN A 445 8.49 -21.27 17.40
CA ASN A 445 9.30 -21.68 16.25
C ASN A 445 9.46 -20.58 15.19
N MET A 446 8.88 -19.40 15.42
CA MET A 446 9.09 -18.23 14.56
C MET A 446 10.34 -17.48 15.01
N THR A 447 11.13 -16.99 14.06
CA THR A 447 12.24 -16.10 14.35
C THR A 447 11.75 -14.66 14.52
N THR A 448 12.46 -13.87 15.33
CA THR A 448 12.21 -12.43 15.50
C THR A 448 13.51 -11.67 15.34
N HIS A 449 13.43 -10.36 15.11
CA HIS A 449 14.62 -9.51 15.05
C HIS A 449 15.45 -9.63 16.35
N GLY A 450 16.76 -9.91 16.20
CA GLY A 450 17.69 -10.02 17.32
C GLY A 450 17.83 -11.39 17.98
N GLU A 451 17.28 -12.45 17.38
CA GLU A 451 17.35 -13.88 17.80
C GLU A 451 16.94 -14.17 19.27
N GLY A 452 16.84 -15.47 19.61
CA GLY A 452 16.32 -15.94 20.89
C GLY A 452 17.09 -15.38 22.10
N HIS A 453 16.35 -15.10 23.17
CA HIS A 453 16.89 -14.65 24.44
C HIS A 453 16.13 -15.31 25.60
N ASP A 454 16.56 -15.09 26.84
CA ASP A 454 15.99 -15.77 28.02
C ASP A 454 14.47 -15.65 28.18
N GLY A 455 13.83 -14.67 27.54
CA GLY A 455 12.37 -14.47 27.54
C GLY A 455 11.64 -14.92 26.28
N LEU A 456 12.38 -15.24 25.20
CA LEU A 456 11.85 -15.72 23.92
C LEU A 456 12.72 -16.89 23.44
N LEU A 457 12.28 -18.10 23.76
CA LEU A 457 12.97 -19.35 23.42
C LEU A 457 12.54 -19.81 22.03
N VAL A 458 13.46 -19.70 21.06
CA VAL A 458 13.22 -20.15 19.68
C VAL A 458 13.62 -21.62 19.55
N VAL A 459 12.69 -22.46 19.08
CA VAL A 459 12.86 -23.91 18.89
C VAL A 459 12.50 -24.32 17.46
N ASP A 460 12.87 -25.52 17.03
CA ASP A 460 12.52 -26.03 15.69
C ASP A 460 11.03 -26.40 15.52
N GLY A 461 10.25 -26.29 16.60
CA GLY A 461 8.81 -26.57 16.62
C GLY A 461 8.45 -28.04 16.69
N ASN A 462 9.42 -28.96 16.80
CA ASN A 462 9.13 -30.35 17.11
C ASN A 462 8.68 -30.49 18.59
N VAL A 463 7.85 -31.48 18.90
CA VAL A 463 7.25 -31.59 20.24
C VAL A 463 8.30 -31.80 21.33
N GLU A 464 9.41 -32.49 21.03
CA GLU A 464 10.46 -32.75 22.00
C GLU A 464 11.28 -31.49 22.31
N SER A 465 11.60 -30.66 21.31
CA SER A 465 12.30 -29.39 21.53
C SER A 465 11.42 -28.40 22.31
N VAL A 466 10.13 -28.36 22.01
CA VAL A 466 9.14 -27.56 22.76
C VAL A 466 9.04 -28.06 24.20
N ALA A 467 8.95 -29.39 24.41
CA ALA A 467 8.91 -29.98 25.74
C ALA A 467 10.16 -29.66 26.56
N GLN A 468 11.35 -29.80 25.97
CA GLN A 468 12.61 -29.44 26.63
C GLN A 468 12.66 -27.97 27.03
N ALA A 469 12.16 -27.07 26.19
CA ALA A 469 12.05 -25.64 26.51
C ALA A 469 11.06 -25.40 27.67
N VAL A 470 9.89 -26.06 27.68
CA VAL A 470 8.95 -25.98 28.81
C VAL A 470 9.59 -26.52 30.10
N GLU A 471 10.30 -27.64 30.02
CA GLU A 471 10.99 -28.28 31.15
C GLU A 471 12.14 -27.42 31.70
N SER A 472 12.74 -26.55 30.88
CA SER A 472 13.74 -25.57 31.34
C SER A 472 13.16 -24.42 32.19
N LEU A 473 11.83 -24.29 32.22
CA LEU A 473 11.08 -23.28 32.96
C LEU A 473 10.22 -23.93 34.08
N GLN A 474 10.79 -24.89 34.81
CA GLN A 474 10.07 -25.67 35.82
C GLN A 474 9.94 -24.95 37.17
N ASP A 475 10.99 -24.24 37.59
CA ASP A 475 10.99 -23.54 38.88
C ASP A 475 10.59 -22.06 38.73
N ARG A 476 10.07 -21.51 39.84
CA ARG A 476 9.57 -20.14 39.87
C ARG A 476 10.65 -19.10 39.59
N GLN A 477 11.92 -19.38 39.91
CA GLN A 477 13.02 -18.45 39.71
C GLN A 477 13.41 -18.37 38.23
N GLN A 478 13.47 -19.51 37.53
CA GLN A 478 13.68 -19.59 36.08
C GLN A 478 12.60 -18.82 35.33
N VAL A 479 11.33 -19.07 35.68
CA VAL A 479 10.17 -18.39 35.06
C VAL A 479 10.23 -16.87 35.30
N GLN A 480 10.57 -16.43 36.51
CA GLN A 480 10.70 -15.01 36.83
C GLN A 480 11.87 -14.34 36.10
N HIS A 481 13.01 -15.02 35.98
CA HIS A 481 14.17 -14.54 35.22
C HIS A 481 13.84 -14.39 33.74
N ALA A 482 13.25 -15.43 33.14
CA ALA A 482 12.79 -15.40 31.76
C ALA A 482 11.73 -14.32 31.53
N GLY A 483 10.80 -14.13 32.48
CA GLY A 483 9.77 -13.10 32.40
C GLY A 483 10.32 -11.68 32.46
N ALA A 484 11.34 -11.45 33.32
CA ALA A 484 12.06 -10.17 33.36
C ALA A 484 12.79 -9.90 32.03
N ALA A 485 13.40 -10.92 31.42
CA ALA A 485 14.05 -10.79 30.12
C ALA A 485 13.03 -10.53 28.99
N ALA A 486 11.86 -11.18 29.03
CA ALA A 486 10.76 -10.94 28.09
C ALA A 486 10.31 -9.47 28.13
N ARG A 487 10.09 -8.94 29.33
CA ARG A 487 9.71 -7.55 29.54
C ARG A 487 10.80 -6.57 29.10
N SER A 488 12.05 -6.82 29.47
CA SER A 488 13.17 -5.96 29.07
C SER A 488 13.32 -5.91 27.55
N HIS A 489 13.03 -7.00 26.84
CA HIS A 489 12.98 -6.98 25.39
C HIS A 489 11.84 -6.09 24.86
N ALA A 490 10.62 -6.27 25.38
CA ALA A 490 9.45 -5.50 24.97
C ALA A 490 9.64 -3.98 25.16
N GLU A 491 10.27 -3.57 26.26
CA GLU A 491 10.54 -2.16 26.58
C GLU A 491 11.50 -1.47 25.60
N ARG A 492 12.31 -2.23 24.84
CA ARG A 492 13.18 -1.68 23.78
C ARG A 492 12.46 -1.35 22.48
N TRP A 493 11.27 -1.91 22.30
CA TRP A 493 10.50 -1.83 21.07
C TRP A 493 9.08 -1.34 21.34
N THR A 494 8.90 -0.35 22.21
CA THR A 494 7.58 0.30 22.36
C THR A 494 7.18 1.07 21.10
N ALA A 495 5.93 1.52 21.02
CA ALA A 495 5.45 2.36 19.92
C ALA A 495 6.32 3.60 19.70
N ASP A 496 6.76 4.29 20.76
CA ASP A 496 7.66 5.45 20.66
C ASP A 496 9.01 5.11 20.00
N HIS A 497 9.59 3.95 20.34
CA HIS A 497 10.84 3.49 19.75
C HIS A 497 10.67 3.16 18.27
N VAL A 498 9.58 2.48 17.89
CA VAL A 498 9.26 2.16 16.50
C VAL A 498 8.98 3.42 15.68
N VAL A 499 8.21 4.37 16.22
CA VAL A 499 8.00 5.68 15.61
C VAL A 499 9.34 6.40 15.39
N THR A 500 10.22 6.39 16.38
CA THR A 500 11.55 7.02 16.26
C THR A 500 12.39 6.36 15.16
N ALA A 501 12.41 5.02 15.11
CA ALA A 501 13.12 4.26 14.09
C ALA A 501 12.56 4.54 12.68
N LEU A 502 11.23 4.51 12.52
CA LEU A 502 10.54 4.84 11.27
C LEU A 502 10.88 6.27 10.81
N ARG A 503 10.78 7.25 11.70
CA ARG A 503 11.09 8.65 11.37
C ARG A 503 12.54 8.83 10.94
N ASN A 504 13.49 8.18 11.63
CA ASN A 504 14.90 8.23 11.27
C ASN A 504 15.16 7.60 9.89
N TRP A 505 14.54 6.46 9.62
CA TRP A 505 14.63 5.79 8.33
C TRP A 505 14.04 6.65 7.20
N LEU A 506 12.83 7.16 7.36
CA LEU A 506 12.19 8.02 6.36
C LEU A 506 13.08 9.23 6.05
N ARG A 507 13.63 9.89 7.09
CA ARG A 507 14.57 11.00 6.91
C ARG A 507 15.82 10.61 6.17
N SER A 508 16.41 9.45 6.45
CA SER A 508 17.61 9.00 5.71
C SER A 508 17.32 8.78 4.23
N GLN A 509 16.11 8.31 3.90
CA GLN A 509 15.67 8.16 2.51
C GLN A 509 15.38 9.50 1.82
N ALA A 510 15.18 10.60 2.56
CA ALA A 510 14.99 11.94 2.01
C ALA A 510 16.30 12.59 1.53
N VAL A 511 17.45 12.14 2.04
CA VAL A 511 18.76 12.77 1.85
C VAL A 511 19.54 12.19 0.65
N GLY A 512 19.16 11.03 0.11
CA GLY A 512 19.94 10.32 -0.91
C GLY A 512 19.31 10.25 -2.31
N GLN A 513 19.66 11.23 -3.17
CA GLN A 513 19.98 11.02 -4.60
C GLN A 513 20.69 12.24 -5.23
N THR A 514 21.53 12.94 -4.46
CA THR A 514 22.34 14.02 -5.05
C THR A 514 23.80 14.02 -4.60
N GLU A 515 24.17 13.42 -3.48
CA GLU A 515 25.59 13.26 -3.14
C GLU A 515 25.77 11.98 -2.32
N LEU A 516 26.43 10.99 -2.92
CA LEU A 516 27.42 10.10 -2.31
C LEU A 516 27.89 9.10 -3.38
N THR A 517 29.04 9.47 -3.97
CA THR A 517 29.94 8.84 -4.96
C THR A 517 29.80 9.27 -6.41
#